data_AF-A0A2E5I6G2-F1
#
_entry.id   AF-A0A2E5I6G2-F1
#
_cell.length_a   1.000
_cell.length_b   1.000
_cell.length_c   1.000
_cell.angle_alpha   90.00
_cell.angle_beta   90.00
_cell.angle_gamma   90.00
#
_symmetry.space_group_name_H-M   'P 1'
#
loop_
_entity.id
_entity.type
_entity.pdbx_description
1 polymer ?
#
loop_
_entity_poly.entity_id
_entity_poly.type
_entity_poly.pdbx_seq_one_letter_code
_entity_poly.pdbx_strand_id
1 'polypeptide(L)'
;MMPNRITISLSLLLIFLACAKESPANLLSESKELITEQKYSEALEKLRLLVGKYPDGIEAAEGQYMIGDTYIAFNKNFELAIKEYSKVVKHYPDSRFAINAQFMIGYVFANFVQDYESARIEYERFLELFEAEADSGLVQSVKFELQNLGKDLNDIPQLKHISS
;
A
#
# COMPACT_ATOMS: atom_id res chain seq x y z
N MET A 1 66.79 5.40 -30.33
CA MET A 1 66.83 6.43 -29.28
C MET A 1 66.16 7.70 -29.78
N MET A 2 64.89 7.90 -29.42
CA MET A 2 64.20 9.16 -29.08
C MET A 2 62.74 8.78 -28.71
N PRO A 3 62.11 9.45 -27.74
CA PRO A 3 61.19 8.79 -26.82
C PRO A 3 59.72 8.80 -27.27
N ASN A 4 59.04 7.70 -26.94
CA ASN A 4 57.57 7.59 -26.93
C ASN A 4 56.97 8.68 -26.04
N ARG A 5 56.11 9.53 -26.62
CA ARG A 5 55.15 10.35 -25.86
C ARG A 5 53.77 9.77 -26.05
N ILE A 6 53.49 8.75 -25.24
CA ILE A 6 52.13 8.27 -25.00
C ILE A 6 51.45 9.34 -24.14
N THR A 7 50.65 10.20 -24.75
CA THR A 7 49.69 11.02 -24.01
C THR A 7 48.50 10.14 -23.65
N ILE A 8 48.61 9.38 -22.56
CA ILE A 8 47.43 8.85 -21.86
C ILE A 8 46.74 10.07 -21.25
N SER A 9 45.74 10.59 -21.94
CA SER A 9 44.83 11.57 -21.33
C SER A 9 44.13 10.85 -20.20
N LEU A 10 44.34 11.36 -18.99
CA LEU A 10 43.88 10.80 -17.73
C LEU A 10 42.39 10.47 -17.81
N SER A 11 42.12 9.17 -17.79
CA SER A 11 40.83 8.53 -17.62
C SER A 11 39.95 9.23 -16.59
N LEU A 12 38.79 9.69 -17.05
CA LEU A 12 37.49 9.16 -16.64
C LEU A 12 37.42 8.65 -15.17
N LEU A 13 37.38 9.54 -14.19
CA LEU A 13 36.90 9.17 -12.85
C LEU A 13 36.53 10.42 -12.05
N LEU A 14 35.25 10.81 -12.08
CA LEU A 14 34.55 11.54 -11.01
C LEU A 14 33.06 11.78 -11.37
N ILE A 15 32.38 10.80 -11.98
CA ILE A 15 30.90 10.79 -12.10
C ILE A 15 30.30 9.54 -11.43
N PHE A 16 30.81 9.15 -10.27
CA PHE A 16 30.20 8.08 -9.46
C PHE A 16 29.97 8.49 -8.01
N LEU A 17 29.70 9.78 -7.75
CA LEU A 17 29.26 10.25 -6.44
C LEU A 17 27.73 10.40 -6.31
N ALA A 18 26.95 9.97 -7.30
CA ALA A 18 25.49 10.02 -7.25
C ALA A 18 24.88 8.64 -7.46
N CYS A 19 25.18 7.71 -6.56
CA CYS A 19 24.32 6.58 -6.28
C CYS A 19 24.60 6.16 -4.85
N ALA A 20 24.05 6.91 -3.88
CA ALA A 20 23.64 6.25 -2.66
C ALA A 20 22.75 5.09 -3.13
N LYS A 21 23.24 3.85 -2.99
CA LYS A 21 22.57 2.65 -3.49
C LYS A 21 21.13 2.69 -2.97
N GLU A 22 20.16 2.98 -3.86
CA GLU A 22 18.74 3.07 -3.49
C GLU A 22 18.34 1.78 -2.77
N SER A 23 18.09 1.82 -1.47
CA SER A 23 17.65 0.66 -0.69
C SER A 23 16.12 0.59 -0.63
N PRO A 24 15.52 -0.58 -0.36
CA PRO A 24 14.08 -0.69 -0.15
C PRO A 24 13.57 0.30 0.92
N ALA A 25 14.27 0.37 2.05
CA ALA A 25 13.94 1.25 3.16
C ALA A 25 14.01 2.74 2.77
N ASN A 26 15.02 3.16 2.01
CA ASN A 26 15.14 4.55 1.58
C ASN A 26 14.03 4.94 0.60
N LEU A 27 13.72 4.08 -0.38
CA LEU A 27 12.62 4.33 -1.32
C LEU A 27 11.28 4.43 -0.60
N LEU A 28 11.05 3.57 0.39
CA LEU A 28 9.83 3.60 1.19
C LEU A 28 9.75 4.88 2.06
N SER A 29 10.85 5.29 2.69
CA SER A 29 10.92 6.52 3.48
C SER A 29 10.65 7.76 2.62
N GLU A 30 11.31 7.88 1.47
CA GLU A 30 11.12 8.98 0.53
C GLU A 30 9.66 9.03 0.02
N SER A 31 9.07 7.87 -0.27
CA SER A 31 7.66 7.79 -0.67
C SER A 31 6.71 8.33 0.41
N LYS A 32 6.97 8.03 1.69
CA LYS A 32 6.18 8.54 2.83
C LYS A 32 6.30 10.05 2.99
N GLU A 33 7.50 10.60 2.80
CA GLU A 33 7.73 12.05 2.79
C GLU A 33 6.94 12.73 1.66
N LEU A 34 7.03 12.19 0.44
CA LEU A 34 6.29 12.70 -0.72
C LEU A 34 4.76 12.65 -0.50
N ILE A 35 4.23 11.59 0.10
CA ILE A 35 2.80 11.50 0.46
C ILE A 35 2.41 12.57 1.49
N THR A 36 3.26 12.81 2.49
CA THR A 36 3.05 13.86 3.50
C THR A 36 3.02 15.25 2.87
N GLU A 37 3.85 15.48 1.85
CA GLU A 37 3.87 16.69 1.03
C GLU A 37 2.75 16.73 -0.04
N GLN A 38 1.87 15.72 -0.10
CA GLN A 38 0.81 15.56 -1.11
C GLN A 38 1.34 15.46 -2.56
N LYS A 39 2.62 15.13 -2.73
CA LYS A 39 3.26 14.86 -4.02
C LYS A 39 2.99 13.42 -4.48
N TYR A 40 1.71 13.12 -4.66
CA TYR A 40 1.25 11.74 -4.88
C TYR A 40 1.81 11.10 -6.15
N SER A 41 1.99 11.86 -7.24
CA SER A 41 2.56 11.34 -8.48
C SER A 41 4.00 10.85 -8.28
N GLU A 42 4.84 11.66 -7.61
CA GLU A 42 6.24 11.33 -7.31
C GLU A 42 6.31 10.14 -6.34
N ALA A 43 5.43 10.12 -5.32
CA ALA A 43 5.33 9.00 -4.40
C ALA A 43 4.98 7.68 -5.14
N LEU A 44 4.02 7.71 -6.07
CA LEU A 44 3.66 6.54 -6.86
C LEU A 44 4.81 6.05 -7.73
N GLU A 45 5.63 6.94 -8.28
CA GLU A 45 6.84 6.55 -9.02
C GLU A 45 7.84 5.82 -8.12
N LYS A 46 8.11 6.35 -6.92
CA LYS A 46 9.04 5.75 -5.96
C LYS A 46 8.54 4.42 -5.40
N LEU A 47 7.26 4.33 -5.07
CA LEU A 47 6.63 3.08 -4.61
C LEU A 47 6.64 2.01 -5.71
N ARG A 48 6.34 2.36 -6.96
CA ARG A 48 6.42 1.42 -8.09
C ARG A 48 7.86 0.95 -8.35
N LEU A 49 8.84 1.84 -8.20
CA LEU A 49 10.25 1.48 -8.28
C LEU A 49 10.63 0.51 -7.16
N LEU A 50 10.17 0.76 -5.92
CA LEU A 50 10.38 -0.11 -4.77
C LEU A 50 9.88 -1.53 -5.05
N VAL A 51 8.59 -1.68 -5.36
CA VAL A 51 7.98 -3.02 -5.56
C VAL A 51 8.50 -3.72 -6.83
N GLY A 52 8.95 -2.96 -7.83
CA GLY A 52 9.51 -3.52 -9.06
C GLY A 52 10.96 -4.01 -8.91
N LYS A 53 11.78 -3.29 -8.14
CA LYS A 53 13.22 -3.58 -7.96
C LYS A 53 13.49 -4.50 -6.78
N TYR A 54 12.63 -4.43 -5.76
CA TYR A 54 12.72 -5.18 -4.52
C TYR A 54 11.36 -5.81 -4.24
N PRO A 55 10.98 -6.88 -4.97
CA PRO A 55 9.65 -7.47 -4.89
C PRO A 55 9.45 -8.36 -3.67
N ASP A 56 10.48 -8.55 -2.84
CA ASP A 56 10.46 -9.43 -1.68
C ASP A 56 10.58 -8.61 -0.38
N GLY A 57 10.06 -9.16 0.72
CA GLY A 57 10.22 -8.59 2.05
C GLY A 57 9.12 -7.59 2.44
N ILE A 58 9.27 -7.06 3.66
CA ILE A 58 8.21 -6.29 4.32
C ILE A 58 8.03 -4.90 3.71
N GLU A 59 9.11 -4.28 3.23
CA GLU A 59 9.08 -2.97 2.57
C GLU A 59 8.35 -3.03 1.23
N ALA A 60 8.48 -4.15 0.49
CA ALA A 60 7.76 -4.36 -0.75
C ALA A 60 6.26 -4.51 -0.50
N ALA A 61 5.88 -5.27 0.54
CA ALA A 61 4.49 -5.42 0.97
C ALA A 61 3.89 -4.08 1.42
N GLU A 62 4.61 -3.32 2.24
CA GLU A 62 4.21 -1.98 2.67
C GLU A 62 4.07 -1.03 1.48
N GLY A 63 5.06 -1.03 0.58
CA GLY A 63 5.06 -0.19 -0.60
C GLY A 63 3.86 -0.48 -1.49
N GLN A 64 3.58 -1.76 -1.76
CA GLN A 64 2.43 -2.18 -2.57
C GLN A 64 1.09 -1.78 -1.93
N TYR A 65 0.98 -1.87 -0.60
CA TYR A 65 -0.18 -1.39 0.16
C TYR A 65 -0.34 0.12 0.06
N MET A 66 0.76 0.88 0.24
CA MET A 66 0.78 2.34 0.14
C MET A 66 0.43 2.86 -1.26
N ILE A 67 0.70 2.10 -2.34
CA ILE A 67 0.21 2.47 -3.68
C ILE A 67 -1.32 2.52 -3.67
N GLY A 68 -1.99 1.55 -3.01
CA GLY A 68 -3.44 1.55 -2.83
C GLY A 68 -3.95 2.79 -2.09
N ASP A 69 -3.39 3.07 -0.91
CA ASP A 69 -3.71 4.26 -0.12
C ASP A 69 -3.52 5.56 -0.94
N THR A 70 -2.43 5.61 -1.71
CA THR A 70 -2.08 6.79 -2.52
C THR A 70 -3.08 7.01 -3.65
N TYR A 71 -3.62 5.96 -4.27
CA TYR A 71 -4.69 6.11 -5.26
C TYR A 71 -6.00 6.66 -4.66
N ILE A 72 -6.34 6.26 -3.43
CA ILE A 72 -7.47 6.82 -2.71
C ILE A 72 -7.24 8.32 -2.45
N ALA A 73 -6.07 8.66 -1.89
CA ALA A 73 -5.75 10.03 -1.50
C ALA A 73 -5.61 10.98 -2.71
N PHE A 74 -4.99 10.53 -3.79
CA PHE A 74 -4.65 11.38 -4.93
C PHE A 74 -5.87 11.79 -5.75
N ASN A 75 -6.66 10.79 -6.17
CA ASN A 75 -7.72 11.01 -7.15
C ASN A 75 -8.95 10.14 -6.89
N LYS A 76 -9.08 9.57 -5.69
CA LYS A 76 -10.19 8.68 -5.32
C LYS A 76 -10.37 7.54 -6.31
N ASN A 77 -9.26 7.03 -6.88
CA ASN A 77 -9.33 5.92 -7.81
C ASN A 77 -9.45 4.60 -7.05
N PHE A 78 -10.68 4.31 -6.62
CA PHE A 78 -11.01 3.15 -5.80
C PHE A 78 -10.76 1.82 -6.52
N GLU A 79 -10.98 1.78 -7.84
CA GLU A 79 -10.72 0.58 -8.65
C GLU A 79 -9.22 0.22 -8.64
N LEU A 80 -8.35 1.21 -8.86
CA LEU A 80 -6.91 0.99 -8.77
C LEU A 80 -6.50 0.68 -7.32
N ALA A 81 -7.07 1.35 -6.32
CA ALA A 81 -6.78 1.04 -4.92
C ALA A 81 -7.06 -0.43 -4.58
N ILE A 82 -8.26 -0.93 -4.91
CA ILE A 82 -8.64 -2.34 -4.73
C ILE A 82 -7.68 -3.28 -5.47
N LYS A 83 -7.32 -2.94 -6.70
CA LYS A 83 -6.37 -3.74 -7.50
C LYS A 83 -5.00 -3.83 -6.82
N GLU A 84 -4.49 -2.73 -6.28
CA GLU A 84 -3.18 -2.71 -5.63
C GLU A 84 -3.21 -3.40 -4.26
N TYR A 85 -4.28 -3.25 -3.47
CA TYR A 85 -4.46 -4.06 -2.25
C TYR A 85 -4.57 -5.55 -2.55
N SER A 86 -5.27 -5.94 -3.62
CA SER A 86 -5.39 -7.34 -4.04
C SER A 86 -4.03 -7.95 -4.38
N LYS A 87 -3.11 -7.15 -4.95
CA LYS A 87 -1.73 -7.57 -5.16
C LYS A 87 -1.01 -7.82 -3.83
N VAL A 88 -1.29 -7.03 -2.79
CA VAL A 88 -0.67 -7.26 -1.47
C VAL A 88 -1.06 -8.62 -0.92
N VAL A 89 -2.37 -8.92 -0.92
CA VAL A 89 -2.90 -10.21 -0.43
C VAL A 89 -2.32 -11.38 -1.23
N LYS A 90 -2.21 -11.22 -2.55
CA LYS A 90 -1.68 -12.27 -3.44
C LYS A 90 -0.19 -12.51 -3.31
N HIS A 91 0.62 -11.45 -3.21
CA HIS A 91 2.08 -11.55 -3.32
C HIS A 91 2.78 -11.55 -1.96
N TYR A 92 2.13 -11.07 -0.91
CA TYR A 92 2.69 -10.99 0.45
C TYR A 92 1.72 -11.55 1.51
N PRO A 93 1.16 -12.77 1.33
CA PRO A 93 0.06 -13.29 2.16
C PRO A 93 0.41 -13.37 3.64
N ASP A 94 1.68 -13.61 3.99
CA ASP A 94 2.15 -13.74 5.38
C ASP A 94 2.48 -12.39 6.03
N SER A 95 2.36 -11.28 5.29
CA SER A 95 2.67 -9.96 5.81
C SER A 95 1.47 -9.37 6.55
N ARG A 96 1.74 -8.56 7.59
CA ARG A 96 0.69 -7.74 8.24
C ARG A 96 -0.08 -6.84 7.25
N PHE A 97 0.54 -6.51 6.12
CA PHE A 97 -0.08 -5.69 5.09
C PHE A 97 -1.10 -6.47 4.26
N ALA A 98 -1.03 -7.80 4.17
CA ALA A 98 -2.08 -8.61 3.55
C ALA A 98 -3.37 -8.59 4.39
N ILE A 99 -3.25 -8.70 5.72
CA ILE A 99 -4.39 -8.56 6.65
C ILE A 99 -5.05 -7.19 6.44
N ASN A 100 -4.27 -6.11 6.51
CA ASN A 100 -4.78 -4.75 6.32
C ASN A 100 -5.36 -4.54 4.91
N ALA A 101 -4.69 -5.05 3.87
CA ALA A 101 -5.15 -4.93 2.48
C ALA A 101 -6.51 -5.61 2.27
N GLN A 102 -6.70 -6.82 2.80
CA GLN A 102 -7.98 -7.52 2.67
C GLN A 102 -9.11 -6.80 3.38
N PHE A 103 -8.85 -6.24 4.58
CA PHE A 103 -9.78 -5.34 5.24
C PHE A 103 -10.11 -4.10 4.37
N MET A 104 -9.07 -3.45 3.84
CA MET A 104 -9.23 -2.23 3.04
C MET A 104 -10.01 -2.47 1.75
N ILE A 105 -9.90 -3.64 1.11
CA ILE A 105 -10.72 -3.98 -0.05
C ILE A 105 -12.21 -3.96 0.32
N GLY A 106 -12.60 -4.66 1.38
CA GLY A 106 -13.98 -4.65 1.88
C GLY A 106 -14.45 -3.25 2.28
N TYR A 107 -13.57 -2.49 2.97
CA TYR A 107 -13.84 -1.12 3.39
C TYR A 107 -14.10 -0.18 2.20
N VAL A 108 -13.27 -0.26 1.15
CA VAL A 108 -13.42 0.57 -0.06
C VAL A 108 -14.74 0.24 -0.77
N PHE A 109 -15.07 -1.04 -0.90
CA PHE A 109 -16.36 -1.44 -1.46
C PHE A 109 -17.55 -0.90 -0.65
N ALA A 110 -17.51 -1.02 0.67
CA ALA A 110 -18.60 -0.61 1.55
C ALA A 110 -18.79 0.91 1.57
N ASN A 111 -17.70 1.68 1.68
CA ASN A 111 -17.76 3.09 2.03
C ASN A 111 -17.60 4.04 0.85
N PHE A 112 -16.88 3.62 -0.20
CA PHE A 112 -16.57 4.50 -1.33
C PHE A 112 -17.29 4.07 -2.61
N VAL A 113 -17.32 2.77 -2.89
CA VAL A 113 -18.03 2.24 -4.07
C VAL A 113 -19.52 2.03 -3.77
N GLN A 114 -19.88 1.79 -2.50
CA GLN A 114 -21.23 1.42 -2.06
C GLN A 114 -21.75 0.13 -2.71
N ASP A 115 -20.84 -0.79 -3.03
CA ASP A 115 -21.15 -2.15 -3.45
C ASP A 115 -21.10 -3.07 -2.22
N TYR A 116 -22.24 -3.18 -1.54
CA TYR A 116 -22.34 -3.93 -0.30
C TYR A 116 -22.23 -5.45 -0.49
N GLU A 117 -22.54 -5.96 -1.68
CA GLU A 117 -22.37 -7.39 -1.99
C GLU A 117 -20.89 -7.72 -2.12
N SER A 118 -20.13 -6.91 -2.88
CA SER A 118 -18.68 -7.06 -2.98
C SER A 118 -18.00 -6.85 -1.62
N ALA A 119 -18.44 -5.86 -0.83
CA ALA A 119 -17.92 -5.66 0.52
C ALA A 119 -18.15 -6.87 1.43
N ARG A 120 -19.35 -7.48 1.37
CA ARG A 120 -19.66 -8.70 2.13
C ARG A 120 -18.71 -9.83 1.76
N ILE A 121 -18.53 -10.09 0.46
CA ILE A 121 -17.63 -11.14 -0.05
C ILE A 121 -16.21 -10.93 0.48
N GLU A 122 -15.70 -9.70 0.42
CA GLU A 122 -14.31 -9.43 0.78
C GLU A 122 -14.06 -9.40 2.30
N TYR A 123 -15.07 -9.02 3.09
CA TYR A 123 -15.02 -9.16 4.55
C TYR A 123 -15.18 -10.62 5.01
N GLU A 124 -15.99 -11.43 4.34
CA GLU A 124 -16.06 -12.88 4.60
C GLU A 124 -14.73 -13.56 4.26
N ARG A 125 -14.10 -13.17 3.14
CA ARG A 125 -12.74 -13.61 2.80
C ARG A 125 -11.70 -13.17 3.83
N PHE A 126 -11.83 -11.99 4.43
CA PHE A 126 -10.95 -11.59 5.53
C PHE A 126 -11.04 -12.59 6.69
N LEU A 127 -12.25 -12.98 7.10
CA LEU A 127 -12.44 -13.92 8.20
C LEU A 127 -11.90 -15.31 7.84
N GLU A 128 -12.08 -15.75 6.59
CA GLU A 128 -11.53 -17.03 6.11
C GLU A 128 -10.00 -17.06 6.15
N LEU A 129 -9.34 -15.98 5.72
CA LEU A 129 -7.89 -15.95 5.54
C LEU A 129 -7.12 -15.53 6.79
N PHE A 130 -7.70 -14.68 7.63
CA PHE A 130 -6.93 -13.93 8.65
C PHE A 130 -7.59 -13.87 10.03
N GLU A 131 -8.72 -14.54 10.29
CA GLU A 131 -9.38 -14.46 11.61
C GLU A 131 -8.49 -14.94 12.76
N ALA A 132 -7.63 -15.94 12.52
CA ALA A 132 -6.77 -16.50 13.55
C ALA A 132 -5.51 -15.65 13.80
N GLU A 133 -5.05 -14.91 12.79
CA GLU A 133 -3.81 -14.14 12.81
C GLU A 133 -4.03 -12.65 13.11
N ALA A 134 -5.19 -12.09 12.75
CA ALA A 134 -5.49 -10.68 12.89
C ALA A 134 -5.71 -10.27 14.36
N ASP A 135 -5.46 -8.99 14.65
CA ASP A 135 -5.82 -8.41 15.94
C ASP A 135 -7.33 -8.59 16.21
N SER A 136 -7.67 -8.98 17.43
CA SER A 136 -9.05 -9.25 17.82
C SER A 136 -9.98 -8.06 17.58
N GLY A 137 -9.47 -6.83 17.74
CA GLY A 137 -10.22 -5.61 17.46
C GLY A 137 -10.58 -5.49 15.98
N LEU A 138 -9.63 -5.79 15.08
CA LEU A 138 -9.87 -5.78 13.63
C LEU A 138 -10.87 -6.87 13.22
N VAL A 139 -10.78 -8.07 13.81
CA VAL A 139 -11.78 -9.13 13.61
C VAL A 139 -13.17 -8.67 14.05
N GLN A 140 -13.29 -8.02 15.21
CA GLN A 140 -14.56 -7.46 15.65
C GLN A 140 -15.06 -6.34 14.73
N SER A 141 -14.18 -5.49 14.21
CA SER A 141 -14.53 -4.48 13.22
C SER A 141 -15.13 -5.13 11.96
N VAL A 142 -14.49 -6.16 11.40
CA VAL A 142 -15.01 -6.87 10.22
C VAL A 142 -16.38 -7.50 10.48
N LYS A 143 -16.56 -8.14 11.64
CA LYS A 143 -17.87 -8.71 12.03
C LYS A 143 -18.93 -7.62 12.21
N PHE A 144 -18.55 -6.48 12.77
CA PHE A 144 -19.44 -5.34 12.93
C PHE A 144 -19.85 -4.75 11.58
N GLU A 145 -18.90 -4.56 10.65
CA GLU A 145 -19.17 -4.10 9.29
C GLU A 145 -20.16 -5.04 8.60
N LEU A 146 -19.88 -6.36 8.57
CA LEU A 146 -20.76 -7.37 7.97
C LEU A 146 -22.21 -7.34 8.48
N GLN A 147 -22.39 -7.07 9.77
CA GLN A 147 -23.70 -6.97 10.41
C GLN A 147 -24.46 -5.69 10.03
N ASN A 148 -23.75 -4.64 9.63
CA ASN A 148 -24.30 -3.30 9.45
C ASN A 148 -24.12 -2.72 8.04
N LEU A 149 -23.61 -3.50 7.09
CA LEU A 149 -23.52 -3.12 5.67
C LEU A 149 -24.83 -2.53 5.16
N GLY A 150 -24.74 -1.34 4.57
CA GLY A 150 -25.88 -0.62 3.98
C GLY A 150 -26.89 -0.04 4.97
N LYS A 151 -26.69 -0.18 6.28
CA LYS A 151 -27.56 0.45 7.29
C LYS A 151 -27.19 1.90 7.52
N ASP A 152 -28.20 2.72 7.83
CA ASP A 152 -27.97 4.07 8.34
C ASP A 152 -27.36 4.00 9.75
N LEU A 153 -26.49 4.95 10.09
CA LEU A 153 -25.84 5.00 11.41
C LEU A 153 -26.86 5.09 12.55
N ASN A 154 -28.00 5.76 12.32
CA ASN A 154 -29.06 5.89 13.31
C ASN A 154 -29.81 4.57 13.57
N ASP A 155 -29.71 3.62 12.64
CA ASP A 155 -30.32 2.29 12.79
C ASP A 155 -29.43 1.33 13.58
N ILE A 156 -28.19 1.70 13.88
CA ILE A 156 -27.21 0.85 14.58
C ILE A 156 -27.24 1.20 16.08
N PRO A 157 -27.85 0.38 16.95
CA PRO A 157 -28.06 0.72 18.36
C PRO A 157 -26.78 1.08 19.11
N GLN A 158 -25.66 0.45 18.75
CA GLN A 158 -24.35 0.68 19.35
C GLN A 158 -23.76 2.06 19.00
N LEU A 159 -24.18 2.69 17.90
CA LEU A 159 -23.63 3.97 17.41
C LEU A 159 -24.56 5.17 17.63
N LYS A 160 -25.79 4.94 18.11
CA LYS A 160 -26.80 5.99 18.34
C LYS A 160 -26.33 7.15 19.23
N HIS A 161 -25.38 6.91 20.12
CA HIS A 161 -24.87 7.93 21.05
C HIS A 161 -23.73 8.78 20.49
N ILE A 162 -23.22 8.44 19.30
CA ILE A 162 -22.03 9.06 18.69
C ILE A 162 -22.42 10.02 17.56
N SER A 163 -23.60 9.82 16.95
CA SER A 163 -24.13 10.63 15.84
C SER A 163 -24.95 11.86 16.29
N SER A 164 -24.88 12.25 17.57
CA SER A 164 -25.61 13.39 18.17
C SER A 164 -24.80 14.67 18.19
#